data_AF-A0AAW6F6R1-F1
#
_entry.id   AF-A0AAW6F6R1-F1
#
_cell.length_a   1.000
_cell.length_b   1.000
_cell.length_c   1.000
_cell.angle_alpha   90.00
_cell.angle_beta   90.00
_cell.angle_gamma   90.00
#
_symmetry.space_group_name_H-M   'P 1'
#
loop_
_entity.id
_entity.type
_entity.pdbx_description
1 polymer ?
#
loop_
_entity_poly.entity_id
_entity_poly.type
_entity_poly.pdbx_seq_one_letter_code
_entity_poly.pdbx_strand_id
1 'polypeptide(L)'
;MEDNLILEGLLSMVTELKERQEKQITPASREETINRLDVIEQRISDMQGKSGIPENTVQEILNQIGNVRKGQSENQKQDLEDIKGLIVTSHRYFKERLKVLFPADDTPAGEITPVSWHGKLIYRVAPYLKPKFFLLSAGIIISITSLILNVRFMERMQRLQDNDIKYRYILMKGKAHGSCLDLLETKFSRKRDNTFIRNLTDSVKGFEYRSRKQAETLERARLLNEQAEQLKEEADKLGKP
;
A
#
# COMPACT_ATOMS: atom_id res chain seq x y z
N MET A 1 -20.28 11.31 37.96
CA MET A 1 -20.56 12.19 36.81
C MET A 1 -19.51 12.05 35.70
N GLU A 2 -18.27 11.69 36.03
CA GLU A 2 -17.15 11.52 35.07
C GLU A 2 -17.21 10.21 34.25
N ASP A 3 -17.74 9.11 34.80
CA ASP A 3 -17.84 7.82 34.08
C ASP A 3 -18.76 7.89 32.84
N ASN A 4 -19.77 8.77 32.88
CA ASN A 4 -20.68 8.98 31.74
C ASN A 4 -19.98 9.72 30.59
N LEU A 5 -19.07 10.64 30.91
CA LEU A 5 -18.29 11.41 29.93
C LEU A 5 -17.27 10.52 29.19
N ILE A 6 -16.67 9.55 29.89
CA ILE A 6 -15.73 8.60 29.28
C ILE A 6 -16.48 7.62 28.37
N LEU A 7 -17.65 7.14 28.79
CA LEU A 7 -18.49 6.26 27.98
C LEU A 7 -19.02 6.96 26.72
N GLU A 8 -19.49 8.21 26.85
CA GLU A 8 -19.90 9.03 25.71
C GLU A 8 -18.75 9.33 24.75
N GLY A 9 -17.55 9.63 25.28
CA GLY A 9 -16.35 9.83 24.47
C GLY A 9 -15.95 8.57 23.69
N LEU A 10 -15.98 7.39 24.33
CA LEU A 10 -15.69 6.12 23.66
C LEU A 10 -16.76 5.75 22.62
N LEU A 11 -18.05 5.97 22.91
CA LEU A 11 -19.13 5.76 21.95
C LEU A 11 -19.03 6.70 20.75
N SER A 12 -18.66 7.97 20.97
CA SER A 12 -18.44 8.96 19.92
C SER A 12 -17.28 8.56 19.01
N MET A 13 -16.13 8.18 19.59
CA MET A 13 -14.94 7.78 18.84
C MET A 13 -15.16 6.48 18.04
N VAL A 14 -15.92 5.53 18.60
CA VAL A 14 -16.31 4.29 17.89
C VAL A 14 -17.28 4.58 16.74
N THR A 15 -18.19 5.53 16.91
CA THR A 15 -19.13 5.96 15.86
C THR A 15 -18.38 6.66 14.72
N GLU A 16 -17.41 7.53 15.05
CA GLU A 16 -16.57 8.21 14.06
C GLU A 16 -15.69 7.23 13.27
N LEU A 17 -15.09 6.24 13.94
CA LEU A 17 -14.30 5.20 13.28
C LEU A 17 -15.14 4.36 12.32
N LYS A 18 -16.37 4.02 12.71
CA LYS A 18 -17.34 3.33 11.84
C LYS A 18 -17.63 4.16 10.58
N GLU A 19 -17.91 5.46 10.74
CA GLU A 19 -18.22 6.35 9.62
C GLU A 19 -17.02 6.52 8.68
N ARG A 20 -15.80 6.65 9.22
CA ARG A 20 -14.55 6.72 8.43
C ARG A 20 -14.25 5.40 7.70
N GLN A 21 -14.62 4.27 8.27
CA GLN A 21 -14.45 2.96 7.64
C GLN A 21 -15.50 2.74 6.53
N GLU A 22 -16.76 3.13 6.74
CA GLU A 22 -17.81 3.11 5.72
C GLU A 22 -17.50 4.05 4.53
N LYS A 23 -16.86 5.21 4.77
CA LYS A 23 -16.39 6.15 3.73
C LYS A 23 -15.18 5.65 2.93
N GLN A 24 -14.28 4.89 3.55
CA GLN A 24 -13.15 4.27 2.82
C GLN A 24 -13.59 3.07 1.96
N ILE A 25 -14.77 2.53 2.24
CA ILE A 25 -15.35 1.36 1.58
C ILE A 25 -16.31 1.77 0.41
N THR A 26 -16.42 3.06 0.06
CA THR A 26 -17.34 3.61 -0.96
C THR A 26 -16.65 3.91 -2.34
N PRO A 27 -17.41 4.04 -3.45
CA PRO A 27 -17.26 3.40 -4.77
C PRO A 27 -16.28 4.03 -5.77
N ALA A 28 -15.29 4.82 -5.34
CA ALA A 28 -14.41 5.53 -6.29
C ALA A 28 -13.63 4.60 -7.23
N SER A 29 -13.24 3.41 -6.75
CA SER A 29 -12.62 2.36 -7.57
C SER A 29 -13.62 1.63 -8.51
N ARG A 30 -14.92 1.66 -8.20
CA ARG A 30 -15.99 0.96 -8.92
C ARG A 30 -16.45 1.72 -10.15
N GLU A 31 -16.72 3.03 -10.01
CA GLU A 31 -17.05 3.88 -11.17
C GLU A 31 -15.90 3.94 -12.15
N GLU A 32 -14.65 4.02 -11.66
CA GLU A 32 -13.47 4.00 -12.52
C GLU A 32 -13.33 2.67 -13.28
N THR A 33 -13.58 1.53 -12.65
CA THR A 33 -13.51 0.22 -13.32
C THR A 33 -14.62 0.05 -14.35
N ILE A 34 -15.86 0.46 -14.03
CA ILE A 34 -17.00 0.42 -14.96
C ILE A 34 -16.77 1.37 -16.14
N ASN A 35 -16.28 2.58 -15.90
CA ASN A 35 -15.93 3.54 -16.95
C ASN A 35 -14.82 3.02 -17.87
N ARG A 36 -13.84 2.27 -17.32
CA ARG A 36 -12.78 1.64 -18.13
C ARG A 36 -13.32 0.49 -18.98
N LEU A 37 -14.28 -0.29 -18.48
CA LEU A 37 -14.97 -1.33 -19.25
C LEU A 37 -15.82 -0.73 -20.38
N ASP A 38 -16.53 0.37 -20.14
CA ASP A 38 -17.31 1.10 -21.17
C ASP A 38 -16.42 1.64 -22.30
N VAL A 39 -15.26 2.23 -21.96
CA VAL A 39 -14.29 2.71 -22.94
C VAL A 39 -13.71 1.58 -23.79
N ILE A 40 -13.56 0.37 -23.22
CA ILE A 40 -13.08 -0.81 -23.95
C ILE A 40 -14.16 -1.33 -24.89
N GLU A 41 -15.41 -1.42 -24.43
CA GLU A 41 -16.57 -1.84 -25.23
C GLU A 41 -16.77 -0.93 -26.45
N GLN A 42 -16.70 0.39 -26.23
CA GLN A 42 -16.86 1.38 -27.29
C GLN A 42 -15.73 1.31 -28.34
N ARG A 43 -14.48 1.05 -27.92
CA ARG A 43 -13.35 0.84 -28.86
C ARG A 43 -13.49 -0.43 -29.67
N ILE A 44 -14.09 -1.49 -29.12
CA ILE A 44 -14.31 -2.76 -29.81
C ILE A 44 -15.43 -2.61 -30.86
N SER A 45 -16.52 -1.90 -30.54
CA SER A 45 -17.57 -1.56 -31.50
C SER A 45 -17.05 -0.69 -32.65
N ASP A 46 -16.18 0.29 -32.38
CA ASP A 46 -15.56 1.14 -33.42
C ASP A 46 -14.61 0.36 -34.35
N MET A 47 -13.96 -0.69 -33.84
CA MET A 47 -13.07 -1.56 -34.63
C MET A 47 -13.84 -2.50 -35.58
N GLN A 48 -15.06 -2.89 -35.22
CA GLN A 48 -15.93 -3.75 -36.01
C GLN A 48 -16.33 -3.12 -37.36
N GLY A 49 -16.39 -1.79 -37.46
CA GLY A 49 -16.69 -1.07 -38.71
C GLY A 49 -15.49 -0.83 -39.63
N LYS A 50 -14.25 -1.08 -39.18
CA LYS A 50 -12.99 -0.72 -39.89
C LYS A 50 -12.04 -1.88 -40.15
N SER A 51 -12.20 -3.00 -39.46
CA SER A 51 -11.27 -4.12 -39.52
C SER A 51 -11.98 -5.38 -39.99
N GLY A 52 -11.36 -6.16 -40.89
CA GLY A 52 -11.88 -7.42 -41.42
C GLY A 52 -11.90 -8.58 -40.40
N ILE A 53 -12.24 -8.29 -39.14
CA ILE A 53 -12.33 -9.24 -38.05
C ILE A 53 -13.71 -9.94 -38.12
N PRO A 54 -13.76 -11.27 -38.01
CA PRO A 54 -15.01 -12.01 -38.09
C PRO A 54 -15.94 -11.69 -36.91
N GLU A 55 -17.20 -11.41 -37.24
CA GLU A 55 -18.24 -10.85 -36.35
C GLU A 55 -18.55 -11.73 -35.12
N ASN A 56 -18.40 -13.04 -35.28
CA ASN A 56 -18.56 -14.02 -34.20
C ASN A 56 -17.57 -13.82 -33.04
N THR A 57 -16.34 -13.39 -33.33
CA THR A 57 -15.27 -13.24 -32.34
C THR A 57 -15.48 -11.97 -31.53
N VAL A 58 -16.00 -10.92 -32.16
CA VAL A 58 -16.35 -9.66 -31.50
C VAL A 58 -17.54 -9.85 -30.54
N GLN A 59 -18.58 -10.56 -30.96
CA GLN A 59 -19.72 -10.86 -30.07
C GLN A 59 -19.32 -11.73 -28.87
N GLU A 60 -18.40 -12.69 -29.05
CA GLU A 60 -17.93 -13.53 -27.96
C GLU A 60 -17.13 -12.73 -26.92
N ILE A 61 -16.30 -11.78 -27.38
CA ILE A 61 -15.57 -10.86 -26.49
C ILE A 61 -16.54 -9.97 -25.72
N LEU A 62 -17.58 -9.43 -26.37
CA LEU A 62 -18.61 -8.62 -25.71
C LEU A 62 -19.41 -9.42 -24.68
N ASN A 63 -19.76 -10.67 -24.99
CA ASN A 63 -20.43 -11.56 -24.05
C ASN A 63 -19.53 -11.92 -22.84
N GLN A 64 -18.24 -12.14 -23.05
CA GLN A 64 -17.29 -12.35 -21.94
C GLN A 64 -17.15 -11.11 -21.06
N ILE A 65 -17.07 -9.92 -21.65
CA ILE A 65 -17.03 -8.64 -20.92
C ILE A 65 -18.32 -8.43 -20.10
N GLY A 66 -19.49 -8.74 -20.68
CA GLY A 66 -20.78 -8.70 -19.99
C GLY A 66 -20.86 -9.67 -18.80
N ASN A 67 -20.35 -10.90 -18.97
CA ASN A 67 -20.28 -11.89 -17.89
C ASN A 67 -19.32 -11.48 -16.77
N VAL A 68 -18.18 -10.87 -17.10
CA VAL A 68 -17.23 -10.32 -16.11
C VAL A 68 -17.84 -9.14 -15.35
N ARG A 69 -18.58 -8.25 -16.03
CA ARG A 69 -19.32 -7.13 -15.41
C ARG A 69 -20.36 -7.65 -14.41
N LYS A 70 -21.10 -8.70 -14.76
CA LYS A 70 -22.12 -9.31 -13.90
C LYS A 70 -21.49 -10.06 -12.70
N GLY A 71 -20.47 -10.87 -12.94
CA GLY A 71 -19.77 -11.65 -11.92
C GLY A 71 -18.97 -10.80 -10.92
N GLN A 72 -18.33 -9.70 -11.36
CA GLN A 72 -17.69 -8.76 -10.44
C GLN A 72 -18.71 -7.96 -9.62
N SER A 73 -19.86 -7.60 -10.20
CA SER A 73 -20.87 -6.79 -9.51
C SER A 73 -21.62 -7.57 -8.43
N GLU A 74 -21.91 -8.86 -8.62
CA GLU A 74 -22.69 -9.65 -7.65
C GLU A 74 -21.80 -10.15 -6.49
N ASN A 75 -20.63 -10.76 -6.78
CA ASN A 75 -19.76 -11.30 -5.73
C ASN A 75 -19.15 -10.23 -4.83
N GLN A 76 -18.70 -9.10 -5.38
CA GLN A 76 -18.17 -8.00 -4.55
C GLN A 76 -19.26 -7.27 -3.78
N LYS A 77 -20.50 -7.21 -4.30
CA LYS A 77 -21.62 -6.60 -3.57
C LYS A 77 -22.02 -7.46 -2.37
N GLN A 78 -22.02 -8.79 -2.55
CA GLN A 78 -22.24 -9.73 -1.45
C GLN A 78 -21.13 -9.64 -0.40
N ASP A 79 -19.85 -9.70 -0.79
CA ASP A 79 -18.72 -9.55 0.14
C ASP A 79 -18.73 -8.20 0.87
N LEU A 80 -19.15 -7.13 0.20
CA LEU A 80 -19.29 -5.80 0.78
C LEU A 80 -20.43 -5.72 1.79
N GLU A 81 -21.59 -6.33 1.47
CA GLU A 81 -22.73 -6.41 2.37
C GLU A 81 -22.41 -7.31 3.58
N ASP A 82 -21.66 -8.39 3.38
CA ASP A 82 -21.17 -9.28 4.44
C ASP A 82 -20.15 -8.57 5.35
N ILE A 83 -19.22 -7.79 4.77
CA ILE A 83 -18.28 -6.95 5.53
C ILE A 83 -19.02 -5.85 6.30
N LYS A 84 -20.02 -5.18 5.69
CA LYS A 84 -20.88 -4.21 6.39
C LYS A 84 -21.65 -4.87 7.52
N GLY A 85 -22.18 -6.07 7.29
CA GLY A 85 -22.86 -6.89 8.29
C GLY A 85 -21.94 -7.26 9.45
N LEU A 86 -20.70 -7.66 9.16
CA LEU A 86 -19.68 -7.98 10.15
C LEU A 86 -19.28 -6.76 11.00
N ILE A 87 -19.17 -5.58 10.38
CA ILE A 87 -18.89 -4.31 11.08
C ILE A 87 -20.07 -3.94 11.99
N VAL A 88 -21.31 -4.03 11.50
CA VAL A 88 -22.51 -3.71 12.28
C VAL A 88 -22.72 -4.68 13.43
N THR A 89 -22.48 -5.97 13.23
CA THR A 89 -22.57 -6.99 14.28
C THR A 89 -21.45 -6.84 15.31
N SER A 90 -20.22 -6.57 14.88
CA SER A 90 -19.09 -6.28 15.79
C SER A 90 -19.31 -5.02 16.61
N HIS A 91 -19.86 -3.96 16.00
CA HIS A 91 -20.25 -2.73 16.69
C HIS A 91 -21.35 -2.99 17.74
N ARG A 92 -22.37 -3.78 17.38
CA ARG A 92 -23.43 -4.18 18.31
C ARG A 92 -22.88 -4.98 19.48
N TYR A 93 -22.02 -5.96 19.20
CA TYR A 93 -21.36 -6.78 20.21
C TYR A 93 -20.51 -5.93 21.17
N PHE A 94 -19.73 -5.00 20.63
CA PHE A 94 -18.89 -4.09 21.41
C PHE A 94 -19.73 -3.15 22.29
N LYS A 95 -20.83 -2.61 21.76
CA LYS A 95 -21.78 -1.78 22.50
C LYS A 95 -22.40 -2.52 23.70
N GLU A 96 -22.84 -3.75 23.50
CA GLU A 96 -23.42 -4.55 24.59
C GLU A 96 -22.36 -4.97 25.62
N ARG A 97 -21.14 -5.31 25.19
CA ARG A 97 -20.00 -5.54 26.10
C ARG A 97 -19.63 -4.29 26.90
N LEU A 98 -19.69 -3.10 26.30
CA LEU A 98 -19.42 -1.84 26.98
C LEU A 98 -20.46 -1.54 28.07
N LYS A 99 -21.75 -1.80 27.82
CA LYS A 99 -22.80 -1.68 28.84
C LYS A 99 -22.62 -2.64 30.02
N VAL A 100 -22.12 -3.85 29.77
CA VAL A 100 -21.81 -4.82 30.84
C VAL A 100 -20.56 -4.40 31.64
N LEU A 101 -19.62 -3.71 30.99
CA LEU A 101 -18.40 -3.21 31.62
C LEU A 101 -18.63 -1.91 32.42
N PHE A 102 -19.60 -1.09 31.98
CA PHE A 102 -20.04 0.13 32.63
C PHE A 102 -21.57 0.12 32.74
N PRO A 103 -22.14 -0.55 33.76
CA PRO A 103 -23.57 -0.42 34.01
C PRO A 103 -23.85 1.04 34.33
N ALA A 104 -24.76 1.67 33.59
CA ALA A 104 -25.32 2.95 34.01
C ALA A 104 -26.10 2.67 35.31
N ASP A 105 -25.71 3.33 36.41
CA ASP A 105 -26.39 3.24 37.70
C ASP A 105 -27.77 3.91 37.58
N ASP A 106 -28.75 3.16 37.09
CA ASP A 106 -30.16 3.49 37.20
C ASP A 106 -30.75 2.62 38.32
N THR A 107 -30.51 2.95 39.59
CA THR A 107 -31.32 2.40 40.69
C THR A 107 -31.53 3.45 41.78
N PRO A 108 -32.77 3.60 42.30
CA PRO A 108 -33.09 4.62 43.29
C PRO A 108 -32.41 4.32 44.63
N ALA A 109 -32.22 5.38 45.41
CA ALA A 109 -31.71 5.38 46.77
C ALA A 109 -32.12 4.13 47.58
N GLY A 110 -31.14 3.36 48.06
CA GLY A 110 -31.39 2.21 48.93
C GLY A 110 -30.13 1.45 49.30
N GLU A 111 -29.55 1.83 50.44
CA GLU A 111 -28.69 1.04 51.35
C GLU A 111 -27.33 0.53 50.86
N ILE A 112 -26.31 1.23 51.35
CA ILE A 112 -24.88 1.03 51.20
C ILE A 112 -24.41 -0.02 52.21
N THR A 113 -23.91 -1.16 51.73
CA THR A 113 -22.80 -1.87 52.40
C THR A 113 -21.62 -1.92 51.41
N PRO A 114 -20.43 -1.41 51.76
CA PRO A 114 -19.37 -1.20 50.79
C PRO A 114 -18.59 -2.50 50.58
N VAL A 115 -18.94 -3.27 49.55
CA VAL A 115 -18.03 -4.29 49.02
C VAL A 115 -16.84 -3.55 48.40
N SER A 116 -15.66 -3.73 48.99
CA SER A 116 -14.47 -2.94 48.69
C SER A 116 -14.13 -2.97 47.19
N TRP A 117 -13.91 -1.78 46.64
CA TRP A 117 -13.60 -1.53 45.22
C TRP A 117 -12.42 -2.38 44.71
N HIS A 118 -11.46 -2.68 45.57
CA HIS A 118 -10.31 -3.52 45.28
C HIS A 118 -10.68 -4.98 44.98
N GLY A 119 -11.67 -5.56 45.67
CA GLY A 119 -12.11 -6.95 45.41
C GLY A 119 -12.76 -7.12 44.04
N LYS A 120 -13.54 -6.11 43.61
CA LYS A 120 -14.19 -6.05 42.29
C LYS A 120 -13.15 -5.95 41.17
N LEU A 121 -12.09 -5.16 41.38
CA LEU A 121 -10.96 -5.01 40.46
C LEU A 121 -10.13 -6.30 40.37
N ILE A 122 -9.80 -6.93 41.50
CA ILE A 122 -9.02 -8.18 41.53
C ILE A 122 -9.75 -9.30 40.80
N TYR A 123 -11.06 -9.46 40.98
CA TYR A 123 -11.86 -10.47 40.27
C TYR A 123 -11.94 -10.21 38.74
N ARG A 124 -11.94 -8.93 38.34
CA ARG A 124 -11.97 -8.51 36.93
C ARG A 124 -10.64 -8.75 36.21
N VAL A 125 -9.52 -8.68 36.94
CA VAL A 125 -8.16 -8.90 36.42
C VAL A 125 -7.66 -10.34 36.65
N ALA A 126 -8.29 -11.10 37.56
CA ALA A 126 -8.00 -12.50 37.87
C ALA A 126 -7.84 -13.45 36.66
N PRO A 127 -8.61 -13.36 35.55
CA PRO A 127 -8.36 -14.21 34.40
C PRO A 127 -7.00 -13.95 33.71
N TYR A 128 -6.41 -12.76 33.88
CA TYR A 128 -5.08 -12.40 33.36
C TYR A 128 -3.92 -12.87 34.25
N LEU A 129 -4.19 -13.19 35.52
CA LEU A 129 -3.19 -13.75 36.46
C LEU A 129 -2.97 -15.26 36.29
N LYS A 130 -3.77 -15.95 35.46
CA LYS A 130 -3.50 -17.34 35.10
C LYS A 130 -2.25 -17.41 34.22
N PRO A 131 -1.20 -18.18 34.59
CA PRO A 131 0.09 -18.16 33.91
C PRO A 131 0.00 -18.47 32.41
N LYS A 132 -0.98 -19.30 32.00
CA LYS A 132 -1.23 -19.64 30.59
C LYS A 132 -1.75 -18.46 29.75
N PHE A 133 -2.61 -17.61 30.32
CA PHE A 133 -3.17 -16.43 29.62
C PHE A 133 -2.19 -15.26 29.64
N PHE A 134 -1.41 -15.12 30.71
CA PHE A 134 -0.33 -14.13 30.79
C PHE A 134 0.69 -14.33 29.67
N LEU A 135 1.17 -15.57 29.46
CA LEU A 135 2.12 -15.90 28.39
C LEU A 135 1.54 -15.66 26.98
N LEU A 136 0.27 -16.04 26.75
CA LEU A 136 -0.42 -15.74 25.49
C LEU A 136 -0.55 -14.24 25.25
N SER A 137 -0.93 -13.46 26.27
CA SER A 137 -1.06 -12.01 26.18
C SER A 137 0.28 -11.30 25.95
N ALA A 138 1.34 -11.75 26.62
CA ALA A 138 2.70 -11.23 26.41
C ALA A 138 3.19 -11.52 24.98
N GLY A 139 2.93 -12.73 24.46
CA GLY A 139 3.24 -13.08 23.07
C GLY A 139 2.49 -12.23 22.05
N ILE A 140 1.22 -11.92 22.28
CA ILE A 140 0.43 -11.03 21.42
C ILE A 140 1.00 -9.60 21.44
N ILE A 141 1.36 -9.07 22.61
CA ILE A 141 1.96 -7.73 22.73
C ILE A 141 3.31 -7.65 22.00
N ILE A 142 4.16 -8.67 22.16
CA ILE A 142 5.45 -8.75 21.46
C ILE A 142 5.23 -8.84 19.94
N SER A 143 4.25 -9.62 19.50
CA SER A 143 3.89 -9.78 18.09
C SER A 143 3.40 -8.45 17.47
N ILE A 144 2.49 -7.75 18.14
CA ILE A 144 2.00 -6.44 17.69
C ILE A 144 3.13 -5.42 17.65
N THR A 145 3.97 -5.37 18.69
CA THR A 145 5.14 -4.47 18.76
C THR A 145 6.11 -4.75 17.61
N SER A 146 6.37 -6.03 17.32
CA SER A 146 7.23 -6.45 16.19
C SER A 146 6.64 -6.06 14.85
N LEU A 147 5.32 -6.22 14.66
CA LEU A 147 4.63 -5.83 13.43
C LEU A 147 4.72 -4.32 13.19
N ILE A 148 4.50 -3.50 14.22
CA ILE A 148 4.60 -2.04 14.15
C ILE A 148 6.04 -1.62 13.78
N LEU A 149 7.03 -2.21 14.44
CA LEU A 149 8.44 -1.93 14.13
C LEU A 149 8.80 -2.34 12.70
N ASN A 150 8.28 -3.47 12.21
CA ASN A 150 8.47 -3.90 10.82
C ASN A 150 7.87 -2.92 9.82
N VAL A 151 6.65 -2.44 10.05
CA VAL A 151 6.00 -1.44 9.16
C VAL A 151 6.80 -0.13 9.17
N ARG A 152 7.22 0.36 10.35
CA ARG A 152 8.05 1.56 10.46
C ARG A 152 9.41 1.39 9.77
N PHE A 153 9.99 0.20 9.84
CA PHE A 153 11.23 -0.12 9.16
C PHE A 153 11.06 -0.14 7.64
N MET A 154 10.00 -0.76 7.13
CA MET A 154 9.67 -0.74 5.70
C MET A 154 9.47 0.69 5.18
N GLU A 155 8.79 1.56 5.93
CA GLU A 155 8.60 2.96 5.55
C GLU A 155 9.93 3.73 5.46
N ARG A 156 10.86 3.49 6.41
CA ARG A 156 12.21 4.07 6.37
C ARG A 156 13.03 3.54 5.20
N MET A 157 12.97 2.23 4.97
CA MET A 157 13.69 1.58 3.86
C MET A 157 13.20 2.09 2.51
N GLN A 158 11.89 2.26 2.35
CA GLN A 158 11.28 2.82 1.16
C GLN A 158 11.71 4.27 0.92
N ARG A 159 11.80 5.11 1.96
CA ARG A 159 12.34 6.48 1.84
C ARG A 159 13.80 6.49 1.40
N LEU A 160 14.63 5.58 1.90
CA LEU A 160 16.04 5.49 1.50
C LEU A 160 16.16 5.10 0.02
N GLN A 161 15.38 4.12 -0.42
CA GLN A 161 15.34 3.70 -1.82
C GLN A 161 14.83 4.82 -2.74
N ASP A 162 13.81 5.56 -2.31
CA ASP A 162 13.30 6.73 -3.02
C ASP A 162 14.37 7.85 -3.13
N ASN A 163 15.16 8.07 -2.08
CA ASN A 163 16.23 9.06 -2.10
C ASN A 163 17.40 8.63 -3.00
N ASP A 164 17.77 7.34 -2.98
CA ASP A 164 18.79 6.78 -3.89
C ASP A 164 18.40 6.97 -5.36
N ILE A 165 17.13 6.67 -5.72
CA ILE A 165 16.69 6.82 -7.11
C ILE A 165 16.57 8.30 -7.53
N LYS A 166 16.13 9.19 -6.62
CA LYS A 166 16.15 10.65 -6.87
C LYS A 166 17.56 11.13 -7.22
N TYR A 167 18.58 10.69 -6.45
CA TYR A 167 19.96 11.07 -6.68
C TYR A 167 20.51 10.56 -8.02
N ARG A 168 20.31 9.27 -8.33
CA ARG A 168 20.75 8.69 -9.61
C ARG A 168 20.07 9.33 -10.82
N TYR A 169 18.81 9.73 -10.68
CA TYR A 169 18.11 10.45 -11.74
C TYR A 169 18.71 11.84 -11.98
N ILE A 170 19.07 12.57 -10.92
CA ILE A 170 19.74 13.87 -11.03
C ILE A 170 21.10 13.69 -11.73
N LEU A 171 21.86 12.65 -11.36
CA LEU A 171 23.11 12.28 -12.03
C LEU A 171 22.90 11.98 -13.51
N MET A 172 21.88 11.18 -13.85
CA MET A 172 21.52 10.86 -15.24
C MET A 172 21.17 12.12 -16.05
N LYS A 173 20.46 13.08 -15.45
CA LYS A 173 20.10 14.34 -16.12
C LYS A 173 21.28 15.31 -16.27
N GLY A 174 22.35 15.13 -15.51
CA GLY A 174 23.57 15.94 -15.57
C GLY A 174 23.43 17.39 -15.10
N LYS A 175 22.22 17.83 -14.72
CA LYS A 175 21.94 19.17 -14.17
C LYS A 175 20.81 19.10 -13.15
N ALA A 176 21.01 19.72 -11.99
CA ALA A 176 19.97 19.87 -10.97
C ALA A 176 19.15 21.15 -11.23
N HIS A 177 18.10 21.04 -12.05
CA HIS A 177 17.19 22.15 -12.27
C HIS A 177 16.18 22.26 -11.11
N GLY A 178 15.86 23.48 -10.66
CA GLY A 178 14.92 23.70 -9.56
C GLY A 178 13.54 23.07 -9.81
N SER A 179 13.04 23.15 -11.05
CA SER A 179 11.78 22.51 -11.44
C SER A 179 11.84 20.98 -11.45
N CYS A 180 13.00 20.39 -11.71
CA CYS A 180 13.22 18.94 -11.63
C CYS A 180 13.18 18.46 -10.18
N LEU A 181 13.84 19.20 -9.28
CA LEU A 181 13.78 18.95 -7.83
C LEU A 181 12.36 19.08 -7.30
N ASP A 182 11.64 20.13 -7.68
CA ASP A 182 10.24 20.35 -7.26
C ASP A 182 9.30 19.25 -7.79
N LEU A 183 9.50 18.80 -9.03
CA LEU A 183 8.77 17.67 -9.60
C LEU A 183 9.04 16.37 -8.83
N LEU A 184 10.31 16.06 -8.54
CA LEU A 184 10.70 14.86 -7.77
C LEU A 184 10.12 14.92 -6.36
N GLU A 185 10.17 16.07 -5.69
CA GLU A 185 9.64 16.21 -4.34
C GLU A 185 8.11 16.09 -4.33
N THR A 186 7.46 16.65 -5.34
CA THR A 186 6.01 16.50 -5.50
C THR A 186 5.63 15.05 -5.78
N LYS A 187 6.32 14.36 -6.71
CA LYS A 187 5.94 13.02 -7.17
C LYS A 187 6.36 11.86 -6.25
N PHE A 188 7.34 12.08 -5.37
CA PHE A 188 7.77 11.08 -4.38
C PHE A 188 7.23 11.33 -2.97
N SER A 189 7.06 12.60 -2.58
CA SER A 189 6.67 12.97 -1.22
C SER A 189 5.23 13.48 -1.13
N ARG A 190 4.87 14.61 -1.78
CA ARG A 190 3.56 15.28 -1.58
C ARG A 190 2.38 14.58 -2.26
N LYS A 191 2.54 14.17 -3.51
CA LYS A 191 1.56 13.49 -4.36
C LYS A 191 2.23 12.27 -4.98
N ARG A 192 2.39 11.23 -4.16
CA ARG A 192 3.11 10.01 -4.55
C ARG A 192 2.47 9.38 -5.79
N ASP A 193 3.25 9.27 -6.86
CA ASP A 193 2.82 8.70 -8.14
C ASP A 193 3.66 7.45 -8.43
N ASN A 194 3.15 6.29 -8.04
CA ASN A 194 3.89 5.03 -8.15
C ASN A 194 4.18 4.66 -9.62
N THR A 195 3.35 5.08 -10.57
CA THR A 195 3.57 4.86 -12.00
C THR A 195 4.74 5.70 -12.48
N PHE A 196 4.79 6.99 -12.11
CA PHE A 196 5.92 7.86 -12.40
C PHE A 196 7.22 7.33 -11.77
N ILE A 197 7.19 6.91 -10.51
CA ILE A 197 8.37 6.39 -9.80
C ILE A 197 8.92 5.15 -10.51
N ARG A 198 8.04 4.24 -10.96
CA ARG A 198 8.44 3.04 -11.71
C ARG A 198 9.08 3.39 -13.05
N ASN A 199 8.43 4.24 -13.84
CA ASN A 199 8.95 4.69 -15.13
C ASN A 199 10.30 5.41 -14.99
N LEU A 200 10.43 6.25 -13.96
CA LEU A 200 11.68 6.94 -13.65
C LEU A 200 12.77 5.96 -13.26
N THR A 201 12.44 4.97 -12.41
CA THR A 201 13.39 3.92 -12.00
C THR A 201 13.88 3.11 -13.19
N ASP A 202 12.98 2.72 -14.09
CA ASP A 202 13.34 1.96 -15.30
C ASP A 202 14.18 2.79 -16.27
N SER A 203 13.89 4.08 -16.39
CA SER A 203 14.69 5.02 -17.19
C SER A 203 16.13 5.13 -16.66
N VAL A 204 16.28 5.31 -15.34
CA VAL A 204 17.59 5.38 -14.67
C VAL A 204 18.37 4.07 -14.85
N LYS A 205 17.74 2.93 -14.56
CA LYS A 205 18.39 1.62 -14.73
C LYS A 205 18.81 1.37 -16.18
N GLY A 206 17.96 1.74 -17.15
CA GLY A 206 18.27 1.61 -18.57
C GLY A 206 19.44 2.50 -18.99
N PHE A 207 19.54 3.72 -18.46
CA PHE A 207 20.68 4.61 -18.69
C PHE A 207 21.96 4.05 -18.07
N GLU A 208 21.94 3.63 -16.81
CA GLU A 208 23.09 3.02 -16.13
C GLU A 208 23.60 1.81 -16.89
N TYR A 209 22.69 0.95 -17.38
CA TYR A 209 23.04 -0.21 -18.19
C TYR A 209 23.77 0.17 -19.48
N ARG A 210 23.25 1.15 -20.24
CA ARG A 210 23.89 1.63 -21.47
C ARG A 210 25.23 2.31 -21.20
N SER A 211 25.31 3.11 -20.14
CA SER A 211 26.54 3.78 -19.72
C SER A 211 27.63 2.76 -19.37
N ARG A 212 27.28 1.68 -18.65
CA ARG A 212 28.23 0.60 -18.34
C ARG A 212 28.70 -0.12 -19.60
N LYS A 213 27.79 -0.45 -20.52
CA LYS A 213 28.15 -1.11 -21.79
C LYS A 213 29.07 -0.27 -22.67
N GLN A 214 28.84 1.04 -22.71
CA GLN A 214 29.72 1.98 -23.41
C GLN A 214 31.10 2.04 -22.75
N ALA A 215 31.17 2.11 -21.41
CA ALA A 215 32.43 2.10 -20.69
C ALA A 215 33.24 0.81 -20.94
N GLU A 216 32.59 -0.37 -20.90
CA GLU A 216 33.23 -1.66 -21.21
C GLU A 216 33.78 -1.70 -22.64
N THR A 217 33.04 -1.16 -23.61
CA THR A 217 33.46 -1.15 -25.03
C THR A 217 34.61 -0.18 -25.25
N LEU A 218 34.57 0.99 -24.59
CA LEU A 218 35.63 1.97 -24.62
C LEU A 218 36.92 1.43 -23.98
N GLU A 219 36.80 0.70 -22.87
CA GLU A 219 37.95 0.08 -22.19
C GLU A 219 38.59 -1.00 -23.07
N ARG A 220 37.79 -1.85 -23.74
CA ARG A 220 38.32 -2.81 -24.71
C ARG A 220 39.01 -2.14 -25.89
N ALA A 221 38.46 -1.05 -26.40
CA ALA A 221 39.08 -0.28 -27.48
C ALA A 221 40.42 0.34 -27.03
N ARG A 222 40.52 0.81 -25.78
CA ARG A 222 41.78 1.30 -25.21
C ARG A 222 42.83 0.21 -25.10
N LEU A 223 42.47 -0.97 -24.58
CA LEU A 223 43.40 -2.10 -24.49
C LEU A 223 43.93 -2.55 -25.86
N LEU A 224 43.06 -2.59 -26.87
CA LEU A 224 43.47 -2.91 -28.24
C LEU A 224 44.38 -1.82 -28.85
N ASN A 225 44.12 -0.55 -28.53
CA ASN A 225 44.97 0.55 -28.99
C ASN A 225 46.36 0.50 -28.35
N GLU A 226 46.44 0.23 -27.05
CA GLU A 226 47.73 0.03 -26.35
C GLU A 226 48.52 -1.15 -26.94
N GLN A 227 47.85 -2.27 -27.27
CA GLN A 227 48.49 -3.40 -27.95
C GLN A 227 49.00 -3.02 -29.35
N ALA A 228 48.22 -2.25 -30.12
CA ALA A 228 48.62 -1.80 -31.45
C ALA A 228 49.83 -0.85 -31.40
N GLU A 229 49.90 0.04 -30.40
CA GLU A 229 51.06 0.91 -30.19
C GLU A 229 52.31 0.11 -29.82
N GLN A 230 52.20 -0.89 -28.94
CA GLN A 230 53.33 -1.76 -28.58
C GLN A 230 53.87 -2.54 -29.80
N LEU A 231 52.98 -3.10 -30.62
CA LEU A 231 53.39 -3.81 -31.85
C LEU A 231 54.06 -2.87 -32.86
N LYS A 232 53.60 -1.62 -32.96
CA LYS A 232 54.23 -0.62 -33.81
C LYS A 232 55.63 -0.26 -33.32
N GLU A 233 55.83 -0.08 -32.02
CA GLU A 233 57.16 0.17 -31.45
C GLU A 233 58.11 -1.02 -31.65
N GLU A 234 57.64 -2.26 -31.53
CA GLU A 234 58.45 -3.45 -31.82
C GLU A 234 58.84 -3.53 -33.31
N ALA A 235 57.90 -3.25 -34.22
CA ALA A 235 58.17 -3.20 -35.65
C ALA A 235 59.18 -2.10 -36.01
N ASP A 236 59.06 -0.91 -35.41
CA ASP A 236 59.98 0.22 -35.63
C ASP A 236 61.39 -0.07 -35.06
N LYS A 237 61.51 -0.93 -34.03
CA LYS A 237 62.81 -1.43 -33.53
C LYS A 237 63.44 -2.47 -34.46
N LEU A 238 62.64 -3.31 -35.11
CA LEU A 238 63.09 -4.34 -36.06
C LEU A 238 63.39 -3.78 -37.46
N GLY A 239 62.80 -2.63 -37.83
CA GLY A 239 62.96 -1.98 -39.13
C GLY A 239 64.12 -1.00 -39.24
N LYS A 240 64.91 -0.79 -38.18
CA LYS A 240 66.14 0.01 -38.25
C LYS A 240 67.32 -0.90 -38.64
N PRO A 241 67.99 -0.65 -39.78
CA PRO A 241 69.15 -1.43 -40.21
C PRO A 241 70.35 -1.26 -39.27
#